data_AF-A0A7H0Y2Q0-F1
#
_entry.id   AF-A0A7H0Y2Q0-F1
#
_cell.length_a   1.000
_cell.length_b   1.000
_cell.length_c   1.000
_cell.angle_alpha   90.00
_cell.angle_beta   90.00
_cell.angle_gamma   90.00
#
_symmetry.space_group_name_H-M   'P 1'
#
loop_
_entity.id
_entity.type
_entity.pdbx_description
1 polymer ?
#
loop_
_entity_poly.entity_id
_entity_poly.type
_entity_poly.pdbx_seq_one_letter_code
_entity_poly.pdbx_strand_id
1 'polypeptide(L)'
;MTIEQSTKDVIASKLQDGTVEKLVERNFEKSVDAALGDLFSSYGDITKIIKDKLKSILVPYIENYNYSDYIIKLDDVLVEVLKHSSFDNKTILENFKDLMTPEEKLKTITVSELFERWTKYVAENVSTDDLEVITDDGVYYQNIDVKFEVDFCEGKSWDSYEYGTIYFECEQDEDVNFSIGLKRWKERSGKGWDIQYDKTPELRSLKILNEFELLIMKLTQNYTEIIIDEEFGEDEVRPKAEPEATFS
;
A
#
# COMPACT_ATOMS: atom_id res chain seq x y z
N MET A 1 47.09 42.34 -35.45
CA MET A 1 46.87 41.33 -34.40
C MET A 1 48.24 40.75 -34.05
N THR A 2 48.69 40.86 -32.80
CA THR A 2 49.97 40.28 -32.36
C THR A 2 49.78 38.79 -32.04
N ILE A 3 50.83 37.98 -32.21
CA ILE A 3 50.83 36.53 -31.88
C ILE A 3 50.38 36.31 -30.43
N GLU A 4 50.76 37.21 -29.52
CA GLU A 4 50.36 37.15 -28.12
C GLU A 4 48.84 37.30 -27.94
N GLN A 5 48.20 38.18 -28.72
CA GLN A 5 46.75 38.38 -28.65
C GLN A 5 46.00 37.17 -29.21
N SER A 6 46.44 36.62 -30.35
CA SER A 6 45.80 35.42 -30.91
C SER A 6 45.97 34.19 -30.02
N THR A 7 47.09 34.10 -29.28
CA THR A 7 47.33 33.02 -28.31
C THR A 7 46.39 33.14 -27.12
N LYS A 8 46.17 34.37 -26.60
CA LYS A 8 45.22 34.62 -25.50
C LYS A 8 43.77 34.31 -25.91
N ASP A 9 43.37 34.70 -27.12
CA ASP A 9 42.02 34.47 -27.62
C ASP A 9 41.73 32.96 -27.83
N VAL A 10 42.71 32.20 -28.32
CA VAL A 10 42.61 30.74 -28.44
C VAL A 10 42.52 30.07 -27.07
N ILE A 11 43.31 30.50 -26.09
CA ILE A 11 43.26 29.97 -24.72
C ILE A 11 41.90 30.26 -24.08
N ALA A 12 41.40 31.50 -24.20
CA ALA A 12 40.09 31.89 -23.68
C ALA A 12 38.95 31.10 -24.33
N SER A 13 39.00 30.92 -25.65
CA SER A 13 38.04 30.09 -26.39
C SER A 13 38.07 28.62 -25.93
N LYS A 14 39.26 28.06 -25.66
CA LYS A 14 39.41 26.68 -25.20
C LYS A 14 39.01 26.46 -23.73
N LEU A 15 39.10 27.50 -22.91
CA LEU A 15 38.57 27.51 -21.55
C LEU A 15 37.04 27.61 -21.51
N GLN A 16 36.40 28.22 -22.52
CA GLN A 16 34.95 28.35 -22.59
C GLN A 16 34.25 27.23 -23.38
N ASP A 17 34.90 26.63 -24.38
CA ASP A 17 34.27 25.65 -25.28
C ASP A 17 34.19 24.21 -24.70
N GLY A 18 34.52 24.05 -23.40
CA GLY A 18 34.49 22.76 -22.73
C GLY A 18 35.68 21.86 -23.06
N THR A 19 36.70 22.35 -23.80
CA THR A 19 37.86 21.54 -24.17
C THR A 19 38.69 21.14 -22.95
N VAL A 20 38.82 22.03 -21.96
CA VAL A 20 39.57 21.75 -20.73
C VAL A 20 38.89 20.65 -19.91
N GLU A 21 37.58 20.72 -19.75
CA GLU A 21 36.75 19.73 -19.06
C GLU A 21 36.87 18.36 -19.73
N LYS A 22 36.77 18.31 -21.07
CA LYS A 22 36.96 17.07 -21.84
C LYS A 22 38.37 16.50 -21.74
N LEU A 23 39.38 17.36 -21.56
CA LEU A 23 40.78 16.93 -21.35
C LEU A 23 40.99 16.37 -19.95
N VAL A 24 40.37 17.00 -18.95
CA VAL A 24 40.37 16.54 -17.56
C VAL A 24 39.64 15.20 -17.44
N GLU A 25 38.43 15.09 -17.98
CA GLU A 25 37.62 13.86 -17.99
C GLU A 25 38.39 12.70 -18.63
N ARG A 26 38.94 12.90 -19.82
CA ARG A 26 39.70 11.86 -20.52
C ARG A 26 40.97 11.43 -19.78
N ASN A 27 41.69 12.37 -19.19
CA ASN A 27 42.90 12.04 -18.43
C ASN A 27 42.56 11.39 -17.08
N PHE A 28 41.44 11.77 -16.47
CA PHE A 28 40.91 11.16 -15.26
C PHE A 28 40.50 9.70 -15.52
N GLU A 29 39.70 9.44 -16.56
CA GLU A 29 39.31 8.09 -16.98
C GLU A 29 40.53 7.20 -17.24
N LYS A 30 41.51 7.69 -18.00
CA LYS A 30 42.76 6.93 -18.26
C LYS A 30 43.56 6.66 -16.99
N SER A 31 43.58 7.59 -16.05
CA SER A 31 44.28 7.42 -14.77
C SER A 31 43.56 6.42 -13.88
N VAL A 32 42.23 6.41 -13.90
CA VAL A 32 41.40 5.43 -13.20
C VAL A 32 41.56 4.05 -13.83
N ASP A 33 41.52 3.93 -15.16
CA ASP A 33 41.73 2.66 -15.87
C ASP A 33 43.15 2.10 -15.65
N ALA A 34 44.18 2.95 -15.66
CA ALA A 34 45.53 2.53 -15.35
C ALA A 34 45.66 2.09 -13.88
N ALA A 35 45.08 2.84 -12.95
CA ALA A 35 45.09 2.49 -11.54
C ALA A 35 44.33 1.19 -11.27
N LEU A 36 43.18 0.96 -11.93
CA LEU A 36 42.40 -0.27 -11.84
C LEU A 36 43.15 -1.43 -12.52
N GLY A 37 43.75 -1.21 -13.69
CA GLY A 37 44.57 -2.19 -14.39
C GLY A 37 45.75 -2.67 -13.54
N ASP A 38 46.46 -1.75 -12.89
CA ASP A 38 47.55 -2.06 -11.94
C ASP A 38 47.02 -2.72 -10.66
N LEU A 39 45.84 -2.30 -10.16
CA LEU A 39 45.18 -2.89 -9.00
C LEU A 39 44.76 -4.34 -9.22
N PHE A 40 44.22 -4.67 -10.41
CA PHE A 40 43.66 -5.97 -10.73
C PHE A 40 44.69 -6.95 -11.29
N SER A 41 45.83 -6.46 -11.80
CA SER A 41 46.93 -7.30 -12.27
C SER A 41 47.82 -7.84 -11.14
N SER A 42 47.78 -7.22 -9.95
CA SER A 42 48.53 -7.67 -8.78
C SER A 42 47.70 -8.64 -7.93
N TYR A 43 47.98 -9.94 -8.01
CA TYR A 43 47.31 -10.97 -7.20
C TYR A 43 47.47 -10.72 -5.68
N GLY A 44 46.36 -10.49 -4.98
CA GLY A 44 46.27 -10.60 -3.51
C GLY A 44 45.30 -9.64 -2.81
N ASP A 45 44.09 -10.11 -2.51
CA ASP A 45 43.15 -9.63 -1.47
C ASP A 45 42.59 -8.18 -1.52
N ILE A 46 42.82 -7.45 -2.62
CA ILE A 46 42.35 -6.06 -2.80
C ILE A 46 40.81 -5.93 -2.93
N THR A 47 40.12 -6.94 -3.45
CA THR A 47 38.65 -6.94 -3.55
C THR A 47 37.99 -6.80 -2.19
N LYS A 48 38.59 -7.40 -1.15
CA LYS A 48 38.10 -7.31 0.23
C LYS A 48 38.30 -5.90 0.79
N ILE A 49 39.46 -5.30 0.54
CA ILE A 49 39.77 -3.93 0.94
C ILE A 49 38.82 -2.91 0.27
N ILE A 50 38.54 -3.06 -1.02
CA ILE A 50 37.59 -2.21 -1.74
C ILE A 50 36.17 -2.36 -1.17
N LYS A 51 35.75 -3.61 -0.91
CA LYS A 51 34.43 -3.91 -0.33
C LYS A 51 34.28 -3.30 1.06
N ASP A 52 35.31 -3.39 1.89
CA ASP A 52 35.29 -2.85 3.26
C ASP A 52 35.29 -1.32 3.25
N LYS A 53 36.02 -0.69 2.32
CA LYS A 53 36.06 0.77 2.18
C LYS A 53 34.75 1.33 1.62
N LEU A 54 34.16 0.67 0.62
CA LEU A 54 32.83 1.00 0.10
C LEU A 54 31.76 0.84 1.18
N LYS A 55 31.79 -0.23 1.97
CA LYS A 55 30.88 -0.40 3.13
C LYS A 55 31.06 0.75 4.13
N SER A 56 32.29 1.13 4.45
CA SER A 56 32.55 2.21 5.43
C SER A 56 32.04 3.59 4.98
N ILE A 57 31.90 3.82 3.67
CA ILE A 57 31.43 5.09 3.12
C ILE A 57 29.91 5.04 2.90
N LEU A 58 29.41 3.97 2.29
CA LEU A 58 28.00 3.87 1.90
C LEU A 58 27.08 3.61 3.08
N VAL A 59 27.49 2.79 4.06
CA VAL A 59 26.62 2.43 5.20
C VAL A 59 26.27 3.67 6.04
N PRO A 60 27.24 4.51 6.51
CA PRO A 60 26.89 5.71 7.26
C PRO A 60 26.15 6.74 6.41
N TYR A 61 26.44 6.81 5.11
CA TYR A 61 25.74 7.74 4.22
C TYR A 61 24.26 7.35 4.09
N ILE A 62 23.94 6.07 3.95
CA ILE A 62 22.56 5.55 3.89
C ILE A 62 21.87 5.67 5.25
N GLU A 63 22.56 5.33 6.35
CA GLU A 63 21.98 5.39 7.71
C GLU A 63 21.67 6.81 8.17
N ASN A 64 22.45 7.80 7.72
CA ASN A 64 22.26 9.22 8.08
C ASN A 64 21.55 10.03 6.98
N TYR A 65 21.16 9.41 5.87
CA TYR A 65 20.39 10.09 4.85
C TYR A 65 18.97 10.32 5.35
N ASN A 66 18.56 11.58 5.43
CA ASN A 66 17.22 11.93 5.86
C ASN A 66 16.21 11.64 4.73
N TYR A 67 15.64 10.44 4.74
CA TYR A 67 14.60 10.03 3.79
C TYR A 67 13.24 10.72 4.02
N SER A 68 13.07 11.50 5.11
CA SER A 68 11.81 12.23 5.38
C SER A 68 11.46 13.23 4.27
N ASP A 69 12.45 13.79 3.56
CA ASP A 69 12.22 14.73 2.45
C ASP A 69 11.56 14.09 1.22
N TYR A 70 11.60 12.75 1.10
CA TYR A 70 10.93 11.99 0.04
C TYR A 70 9.57 11.44 0.48
N ILE A 71 9.39 11.16 1.77
CA ILE A 71 8.12 10.67 2.33
C ILE A 71 7.08 11.80 2.41
N ILE A 72 7.50 13.03 2.72
CA ILE A 72 6.58 14.17 2.94
C ILE A 72 6.00 14.75 1.63
N LYS A 73 6.62 14.50 0.46
CA LYS A 73 6.22 15.13 -0.80
C LYS A 73 5.13 14.41 -1.59
N LEU A 74 4.79 13.16 -1.25
CA LEU A 74 3.75 12.44 -1.99
C LEU A 74 2.35 12.93 -1.60
N ASP A 75 2.11 13.14 -0.31
CA ASP A 75 0.82 13.64 0.21
C ASP A 75 0.50 15.02 -0.33
N ASP A 76 1.47 15.94 -0.32
CA ASP A 76 1.27 17.30 -0.85
C ASP A 76 0.96 17.28 -2.35
N VAL A 77 1.68 16.46 -3.13
CA VAL A 77 1.44 16.29 -4.57
C VAL A 77 0.09 15.63 -4.84
N LEU A 78 -0.31 14.62 -4.05
CA LEU A 78 -1.62 13.97 -4.19
C LEU A 78 -2.77 14.90 -3.81
N VAL A 79 -2.62 15.68 -2.74
CA VAL A 79 -3.58 16.71 -2.33
C VAL A 79 -3.72 17.79 -3.39
N GLU A 80 -2.62 18.20 -4.03
CA GLU A 80 -2.63 19.17 -5.12
C GLU A 80 -3.30 18.59 -6.38
N VAL A 81 -3.01 17.35 -6.75
CA VAL A 81 -3.66 16.65 -7.87
C VAL A 81 -5.16 16.48 -7.60
N LEU A 82 -5.57 16.14 -6.37
CA LEU A 82 -6.96 16.07 -5.96
C LEU A 82 -7.70 17.39 -6.20
N LYS A 83 -7.11 18.51 -5.78
CA LYS A 83 -7.70 19.86 -5.93
C LYS A 83 -7.87 20.29 -7.38
N HIS A 84 -7.02 19.79 -8.29
CA HIS A 84 -7.01 20.17 -9.70
C HIS A 84 -7.59 19.10 -10.64
N SER A 85 -8.05 17.98 -10.10
CA SER A 85 -8.66 16.89 -10.87
C SER A 85 -10.11 17.20 -11.27
N SER A 86 -10.56 16.65 -12.40
CA SER A 86 -11.97 16.67 -12.80
C SER A 86 -12.81 15.79 -11.86
N PHE A 87 -14.10 16.13 -11.70
CA PHE A 87 -15.02 15.39 -10.82
C PHE A 87 -15.01 13.87 -11.07
N ASP A 88 -14.89 13.44 -12.32
CA ASP A 88 -14.85 12.03 -12.70
C ASP A 88 -13.67 11.22 -12.11
N ASN A 89 -12.58 11.90 -11.73
CA ASN A 89 -11.39 11.29 -11.14
C ASN A 89 -11.31 11.46 -9.62
N LYS A 90 -12.26 12.17 -9.01
CA LYS A 90 -12.22 12.53 -7.59
C LYS A 90 -12.24 11.28 -6.69
N THR A 91 -13.18 10.36 -6.91
CA THR A 91 -13.27 9.10 -6.14
C THR A 91 -12.01 8.24 -6.26
N ILE A 92 -11.44 8.13 -7.46
CA ILE A 92 -10.20 7.37 -7.69
C ILE A 92 -9.06 7.97 -6.88
N LEU A 93 -8.94 9.30 -6.88
CA LEU A 93 -7.87 10.01 -6.19
C LEU A 93 -8.06 10.03 -4.66
N GLU A 94 -9.31 10.09 -4.17
CA GLU A 94 -9.62 9.97 -2.74
C GLU A 94 -9.27 8.58 -2.23
N ASN A 95 -9.72 7.53 -2.91
CA ASN A 95 -9.39 6.14 -2.59
C ASN A 95 -7.88 5.89 -2.67
N PHE A 96 -7.20 6.43 -3.69
CA PHE A 96 -5.75 6.31 -3.82
C PHE A 96 -5.01 7.02 -2.68
N LYS A 97 -5.43 8.23 -2.30
CA LYS A 97 -4.86 8.94 -1.16
C LYS A 97 -5.04 8.16 0.13
N ASP A 98 -6.24 7.63 0.36
CA ASP A 98 -6.54 6.87 1.56
C ASP A 98 -5.69 5.60 1.66
N LEU A 99 -5.47 4.90 0.53
CA LEU A 99 -4.53 3.77 0.47
C LEU A 99 -3.07 4.17 0.71
N MET A 100 -2.64 5.32 0.18
CA MET A 100 -1.26 5.79 0.30
C MET A 100 -0.93 6.43 1.65
N THR A 101 -1.95 6.83 2.42
CA THR A 101 -1.77 7.45 3.74
C THR A 101 -1.36 6.37 4.73
N PRO A 102 -0.12 6.39 5.26
CA PRO A 102 0.33 5.37 6.20
C PRO A 102 -0.47 5.51 7.50
N GLU A 103 -1.38 4.57 7.77
CA GLU A 103 -2.02 4.48 9.07
C GLU A 103 -1.00 3.91 10.07
N GLU A 104 -0.63 4.71 11.08
CA GLU A 104 0.19 4.22 12.17
C GLU A 104 -0.53 3.06 12.90
N LYS A 105 0.05 1.85 12.81
CA LYS A 105 0.07 0.81 13.87
C LYS A 105 -1.10 -0.17 14.01
N LEU A 106 -1.93 -0.45 13.01
CA LEU A 106 -2.78 -1.65 13.06
C LEU A 106 -1.97 -2.91 12.69
N LYS A 107 -1.14 -3.39 13.63
CA LYS A 107 -0.35 -4.63 13.42
C LYS A 107 -1.21 -5.89 13.44
N THR A 108 -2.30 -5.85 14.21
CA THR A 108 -3.24 -6.95 14.37
C THR A 108 -4.66 -6.40 14.43
N ILE A 109 -5.62 -7.17 13.93
CA ILE A 109 -7.06 -6.93 14.09
C ILE A 109 -7.73 -8.27 14.41
N THR A 110 -8.77 -8.27 15.24
CA THR A 110 -9.50 -9.52 15.52
C THR A 110 -10.66 -9.73 14.55
N VAL A 111 -11.19 -10.95 14.47
CA VAL A 111 -12.34 -11.24 13.60
C VAL A 111 -13.57 -10.50 14.11
N SER A 112 -13.80 -10.47 15.43
CA SER A 112 -14.92 -9.72 16.02
C SER A 112 -14.82 -8.22 15.74
N GLU A 113 -13.63 -7.61 15.82
CA GLU A 113 -13.45 -6.20 15.44
C GLU A 113 -13.71 -5.96 13.94
N LEU A 114 -13.30 -6.90 13.08
CA LEU A 114 -13.53 -6.80 11.65
C LEU A 114 -15.02 -6.94 11.32
N PHE A 115 -15.72 -7.82 12.04
CA PHE A 115 -17.17 -7.97 11.95
C PHE A 115 -17.88 -6.67 12.34
N GLU A 116 -17.52 -6.03 13.46
CA GLU A 116 -18.08 -4.72 13.84
C GLU A 116 -17.87 -3.62 12.80
N ARG A 117 -16.75 -3.66 12.06
CA ARG A 117 -16.49 -2.70 10.98
C ARG A 117 -17.35 -3.02 9.76
N TRP A 118 -17.54 -4.29 9.45
CA TRP A 118 -18.42 -4.72 8.37
C TRP A 118 -19.89 -4.43 8.68
N THR A 119 -20.37 -4.67 9.91
CA THR A 119 -21.76 -4.37 10.29
C THR A 119 -22.11 -2.88 10.17
N LYS A 120 -21.15 -2.00 10.46
CA LYS A 120 -21.30 -0.55 10.19
C LYS A 120 -21.43 -0.23 8.71
N TYR A 121 -20.63 -0.88 7.87
CA TYR A 121 -20.74 -0.77 6.41
C TYR A 121 -22.11 -1.26 5.92
N VAL A 122 -22.57 -2.41 6.41
CA VAL A 122 -23.89 -2.96 6.08
C VAL A 122 -25.01 -1.98 6.48
N ALA A 123 -24.97 -1.43 7.70
CA ALA A 123 -25.97 -0.46 8.17
C ALA A 123 -26.13 0.76 7.23
N GLU A 124 -25.05 1.13 6.55
CA GLU A 124 -25.01 2.28 5.64
C GLU A 124 -25.41 1.95 4.20
N ASN A 125 -25.21 0.70 3.76
CA ASN A 125 -25.26 0.34 2.34
C ASN A 125 -26.30 -0.74 2.01
N VAL A 126 -26.93 -1.36 3.02
CA VAL A 126 -27.97 -2.37 2.80
C VAL A 126 -29.17 -1.79 2.05
N SER A 127 -29.68 -2.56 1.10
CA SER A 127 -30.96 -2.27 0.44
C SER A 127 -32.11 -2.31 1.43
N THR A 128 -32.97 -1.30 1.38
CA THR A 128 -34.19 -1.21 2.20
C THR A 128 -35.47 -1.55 1.45
N ASP A 129 -35.37 -1.95 0.18
CA ASP A 129 -36.51 -2.11 -0.72
C ASP A 129 -37.49 -3.20 -0.26
N ASP A 130 -36.96 -4.28 0.32
CA ASP A 130 -37.74 -5.43 0.80
C ASP A 130 -37.86 -5.48 2.34
N LEU A 131 -37.42 -4.43 3.04
CA LEU A 131 -37.47 -4.37 4.51
C LEU A 131 -38.82 -3.86 5.01
N GLU A 132 -39.38 -4.57 5.99
CA GLU A 132 -40.62 -4.14 6.65
C GLU A 132 -40.43 -2.84 7.43
N VAL A 133 -41.44 -1.97 7.41
CA VAL A 133 -41.45 -0.72 8.19
C VAL A 133 -42.15 -0.97 9.52
N ILE A 134 -41.39 -0.86 10.60
CA ILE A 134 -41.88 -0.91 11.97
C ILE A 134 -42.45 0.46 12.34
N THR A 135 -43.63 0.47 12.97
CA THR A 135 -44.33 1.71 13.39
C THR A 135 -44.74 1.73 14.87
N ASP A 136 -44.55 0.62 15.59
CA ASP A 136 -45.04 0.44 16.95
C ASP A 136 -44.30 1.34 17.97
N ASP A 137 -42.97 1.48 17.84
CA ASP A 137 -42.12 2.28 18.75
C ASP A 137 -41.38 3.44 18.04
N GLY A 138 -41.88 3.83 16.86
CA GLY A 138 -41.26 4.81 15.95
C GLY A 138 -41.27 4.30 14.52
N VAL A 139 -40.90 5.13 13.54
CA VAL A 139 -40.87 4.76 12.12
C VAL A 139 -39.44 4.40 11.73
N TYR A 140 -39.18 3.11 11.48
CA TYR A 140 -37.87 2.62 11.05
C TYR A 140 -38.00 1.29 10.30
N TYR A 141 -36.99 0.93 9.50
CA TYR A 141 -36.93 -0.39 8.86
C TYR A 141 -36.58 -1.47 9.88
N GLN A 142 -37.09 -2.69 9.68
CA GLN A 142 -36.73 -3.86 10.48
C GLN A 142 -35.21 -4.03 10.58
N ASN A 143 -34.75 -4.57 11.71
CA ASN A 143 -33.36 -4.99 11.84
C ASN A 143 -33.05 -6.11 10.85
N ILE A 144 -31.81 -6.18 10.41
CA ILE A 144 -31.28 -7.20 9.52
C ILE A 144 -30.36 -8.13 10.30
N ASP A 145 -30.46 -9.42 9.99
CA ASP A 145 -29.65 -10.45 10.62
C ASP A 145 -28.37 -10.62 9.83
N VAL A 146 -27.24 -10.49 10.51
CA VAL A 146 -25.94 -10.61 9.89
C VAL A 146 -25.07 -11.58 10.68
N LYS A 147 -24.19 -12.29 9.98
CA LYS A 147 -23.32 -13.29 10.60
C LYS A 147 -21.95 -13.34 9.96
N PHE A 148 -21.01 -13.93 10.68
CA PHE A 148 -19.74 -14.35 10.11
C PHE A 148 -19.42 -15.79 10.47
N GLU A 149 -18.68 -16.45 9.60
CA GLU A 149 -18.15 -17.80 9.80
C GLU A 149 -16.71 -17.87 9.29
N VAL A 150 -15.83 -18.54 10.03
CA VAL A 150 -14.46 -18.82 9.60
C VAL A 150 -14.33 -20.28 9.20
N ASP A 151 -14.19 -20.53 7.90
CA ASP A 151 -13.99 -21.87 7.36
C ASP A 151 -12.49 -22.14 7.15
N PHE A 152 -11.98 -23.23 7.72
CA PHE A 152 -10.59 -23.65 7.56
C PHE A 152 -10.48 -24.70 6.45
N CYS A 153 -9.66 -24.41 5.44
CA CYS A 153 -9.43 -25.36 4.37
C CYS A 153 -8.66 -26.59 4.87
N GLU A 154 -9.17 -27.79 4.56
CA GLU A 154 -8.43 -29.04 4.78
C GLU A 154 -7.16 -29.08 3.91
N GLY A 155 -6.05 -28.62 4.49
CA GLY A 155 -4.74 -28.58 3.83
C GLY A 155 -4.16 -29.96 3.54
N LYS A 156 -3.28 -30.04 2.54
CA LYS A 156 -2.49 -31.26 2.29
C LYS A 156 -1.32 -31.34 3.26
N SER A 157 -0.90 -32.56 3.62
CA SER A 157 0.23 -32.77 4.54
C SER A 157 1.56 -32.22 4.03
N TRP A 158 1.74 -32.14 2.72
CA TRP A 158 2.94 -31.59 2.07
C TRP A 158 2.91 -30.07 1.91
N ASP A 159 1.76 -29.41 2.10
CA ASP A 159 1.71 -27.95 2.07
C ASP A 159 2.36 -27.38 3.34
N SER A 160 3.13 -26.31 3.20
CA SER A 160 3.73 -25.60 4.34
C SER A 160 2.79 -24.55 4.93
N TYR A 161 1.66 -24.27 4.26
CA TYR A 161 0.68 -23.29 4.66
C TYR A 161 -0.62 -23.92 5.13
N GLU A 162 -1.33 -23.16 5.96
CA GLU A 162 -2.74 -23.33 6.28
C GLU A 162 -3.51 -22.20 5.61
N TYR A 163 -4.74 -22.49 5.21
CA TYR A 163 -5.64 -21.52 4.59
C TYR A 163 -6.97 -21.55 5.31
N GLY A 164 -7.66 -20.42 5.27
CA GLY A 164 -9.04 -20.30 5.70
C GLY A 164 -9.73 -19.17 4.96
N THR A 165 -11.02 -19.03 5.16
CA THR A 165 -11.81 -17.92 4.63
C THR A 165 -12.75 -17.44 5.71
N ILE A 166 -12.81 -16.12 5.90
CA ILE A 166 -13.88 -15.48 6.68
C ILE A 166 -15.00 -15.14 5.72
N TYR A 167 -16.20 -15.59 6.00
CA TYR A 167 -17.43 -15.23 5.30
C TYR A 167 -18.22 -14.27 6.16
N PHE A 168 -18.65 -13.15 5.57
CA PHE A 168 -19.61 -12.21 6.14
C PHE A 168 -20.88 -12.26 5.31
N GLU A 169 -22.01 -12.55 5.94
CA GLU A 169 -23.28 -12.79 5.27
C GLU A 169 -24.39 -11.96 5.90
N CYS A 170 -25.14 -11.25 5.05
CA CYS A 170 -26.41 -10.61 5.32
C CYS A 170 -27.47 -11.39 4.52
N GLU A 171 -28.46 -11.98 5.20
CA GLU A 171 -29.45 -12.82 4.52
C GLU A 171 -30.43 -12.01 3.68
N GLN A 172 -30.65 -10.75 4.06
CA GLN A 172 -31.59 -9.83 3.44
C GLN A 172 -30.99 -9.12 2.21
N ASP A 173 -29.66 -9.08 2.07
CA ASP A 173 -28.98 -8.40 0.97
C ASP A 173 -27.63 -9.07 0.66
N GLU A 174 -27.58 -9.85 -0.42
CA GLU A 174 -26.36 -10.55 -0.84
C GLU A 174 -25.30 -9.60 -1.42
N ASP A 175 -25.65 -8.38 -1.85
CA ASP A 175 -24.71 -7.43 -2.48
C ASP A 175 -23.70 -6.88 -1.46
N VAL A 176 -24.02 -6.93 -0.17
CA VAL A 176 -23.11 -6.55 0.92
C VAL A 176 -22.30 -7.72 1.49
N ASN A 177 -22.54 -8.95 1.03
CA ASN A 177 -21.78 -10.13 1.46
C ASN A 177 -20.30 -10.00 1.07
N PHE A 178 -19.43 -10.52 1.93
CA PHE A 178 -18.00 -10.36 1.76
C PHE A 178 -17.23 -11.61 2.17
N SER A 179 -16.10 -11.87 1.51
CA SER A 179 -15.19 -12.94 1.93
C SER A 179 -13.74 -12.46 1.97
N ILE A 180 -12.99 -12.98 2.95
CA ILE A 180 -11.58 -12.65 3.16
C ILE A 180 -10.79 -13.94 3.23
N GLY A 181 -9.90 -14.15 2.26
CA GLY A 181 -8.96 -15.26 2.29
C GLY A 181 -7.92 -15.05 3.38
N LEU A 182 -7.55 -16.14 4.05
CA LEU A 182 -6.55 -16.19 5.11
C LEU A 182 -5.45 -17.17 4.73
N LYS A 183 -4.21 -16.82 5.06
CA LYS A 183 -3.06 -17.72 4.92
C LYS A 183 -2.11 -17.57 6.08
N ARG A 184 -1.53 -18.68 6.54
CA ARG A 184 -0.38 -18.65 7.45
C ARG A 184 0.53 -19.84 7.22
N TRP A 185 1.78 -19.71 7.63
CA TRP A 185 2.68 -20.86 7.73
C TRP A 185 2.22 -21.81 8.85
N LYS A 186 2.24 -23.13 8.60
CA LYS A 186 1.94 -24.16 9.62
C LYS A 186 2.80 -24.01 10.87
N GLU A 187 4.06 -23.61 10.70
CA GLU A 187 4.99 -23.35 11.81
C GLU A 187 4.57 -22.16 12.70
N ARG A 188 3.69 -21.29 12.19
CA ARG A 188 3.09 -20.16 12.92
C ARG A 188 1.70 -20.50 13.47
N SER A 189 1.30 -21.78 13.51
CA SER A 189 0.00 -22.18 14.07
C SER A 189 -0.19 -21.63 15.49
N GLY A 190 -1.39 -21.11 15.76
CA GLY A 190 -1.70 -20.37 17.00
C GLY A 190 -1.30 -18.89 17.01
N LYS A 191 -0.79 -18.35 15.89
CA LYS A 191 -0.57 -16.91 15.67
C LYS A 191 -1.57 -16.36 14.65
N GLY A 192 -1.48 -15.05 14.40
CA GLY A 192 -2.28 -14.34 13.42
C GLY A 192 -2.07 -14.83 11.97
N TRP A 193 -3.08 -14.56 11.17
CA TRP A 193 -3.19 -14.93 9.76
C TRP A 193 -2.88 -13.75 8.86
N ASP A 194 -2.18 -14.01 7.77
CA ASP A 194 -1.98 -13.02 6.70
C ASP A 194 -3.26 -12.93 5.85
N ILE A 195 -3.61 -11.72 5.44
CA ILE A 195 -4.77 -11.46 4.58
C ILE A 195 -4.41 -11.80 3.13
N GLN A 196 -5.21 -12.67 2.50
CA GLN A 196 -5.16 -12.95 1.06
C GLN A 196 -6.27 -12.18 0.36
N TYR A 197 -5.96 -10.94 -0.01
CA TYR A 197 -6.84 -10.13 -0.84
C TYR A 197 -6.19 -9.92 -2.21
N ASP A 198 -6.36 -10.91 -3.09
CA ASP A 198 -5.69 -10.99 -4.40
C ASP A 198 -6.31 -10.09 -5.49
N LYS A 199 -7.21 -9.16 -5.13
CA LYS A 199 -7.63 -8.13 -6.08
C LYS A 199 -6.43 -7.21 -6.34
N THR A 200 -5.74 -7.43 -7.46
CA THR A 200 -4.78 -6.45 -7.98
C THR A 200 -5.59 -5.23 -8.40
N PRO A 201 -5.49 -4.08 -7.71
CA PRO A 201 -6.32 -2.95 -8.06
C PRO A 201 -5.77 -2.36 -9.35
N GLU A 202 -6.38 -2.70 -10.48
CA GLU A 202 -6.27 -1.82 -11.65
C GLU A 202 -6.80 -0.44 -11.25
N LEU A 203 -6.21 0.64 -11.76
CA LEU A 203 -6.63 2.01 -11.43
C LEU A 203 -8.14 2.22 -11.66
N ARG A 204 -8.74 1.49 -12.59
CA ARG A 204 -10.18 1.51 -12.87
C ARG A 204 -11.00 0.88 -11.74
N SER A 205 -10.49 -0.15 -11.09
CA SER A 205 -11.15 -0.82 -9.97
C SER A 205 -11.28 0.11 -8.77
N LEU A 206 -10.33 1.04 -8.57
CA LEU A 206 -10.41 2.07 -7.52
C LEU A 206 -11.67 2.97 -7.61
N LYS A 207 -12.33 3.03 -8.77
CA LYS A 207 -13.56 3.80 -8.94
C LYS A 207 -14.78 3.13 -8.27
N ILE A 208 -14.74 1.82 -8.08
CA ILE A 208 -15.90 1.00 -7.68
C ILE A 208 -15.66 0.33 -6.32
N LEU A 209 -14.50 0.57 -5.68
CA LEU A 209 -14.24 0.03 -4.35
C LEU A 209 -15.22 0.61 -3.34
N ASN A 210 -15.88 -0.27 -2.59
CA ASN A 210 -16.64 0.14 -1.42
C ASN A 210 -15.72 0.38 -0.21
N GLU A 211 -16.27 0.99 0.84
CA GLU A 211 -15.49 1.38 2.02
C GLU A 211 -14.87 0.18 2.75
N PHE A 212 -15.56 -0.96 2.78
CA PHE A 212 -15.06 -2.16 3.41
C PHE A 212 -13.93 -2.80 2.60
N GLU A 213 -14.02 -2.80 1.26
CA GLU A 213 -12.93 -3.23 0.38
C GLU A 213 -11.68 -2.37 0.55
N LEU A 214 -11.84 -1.04 0.68
CA LEU A 214 -10.74 -0.13 0.97
C LEU A 214 -10.07 -0.46 2.31
N LEU A 215 -10.87 -0.77 3.34
CA LEU A 215 -10.34 -1.24 4.63
C LEU A 215 -9.51 -2.51 4.46
N ILE A 216 -10.01 -3.53 3.76
CA ILE A 216 -9.27 -4.80 3.59
C ILE A 216 -7.97 -4.57 2.81
N MET A 217 -7.99 -3.72 1.78
CA MET A 217 -6.80 -3.34 1.04
C MET A 217 -5.77 -2.62 1.91
N LYS A 218 -6.20 -1.69 2.78
CA LYS A 218 -5.33 -1.01 3.74
C LYS A 218 -4.68 -2.00 4.72
N LEU A 219 -5.47 -2.90 5.31
CA LEU A 219 -4.96 -3.93 6.23
C LEU A 219 -3.94 -4.84 5.54
N THR A 220 -4.20 -5.20 4.28
CA THR A 220 -3.29 -6.01 3.46
C THR A 220 -1.98 -5.27 3.18
N GLN A 221 -2.03 -4.00 2.78
CA GLN A 221 -0.83 -3.16 2.54
C GLN A 221 -0.01 -2.93 3.81
N ASN A 222 -0.67 -2.86 4.96
CA ASN A 222 -0.04 -2.68 6.27
C ASN A 222 0.54 -3.98 6.84
N TYR A 223 0.40 -5.12 6.15
CA TYR A 223 0.75 -6.44 6.68
C TYR A 223 0.09 -6.71 8.04
N THR A 224 -1.16 -6.26 8.22
CA THR A 224 -1.94 -6.51 9.43
C THR A 224 -2.28 -7.99 9.52
N GLU A 225 -2.02 -8.61 10.67
CA GLU A 225 -2.38 -10.00 10.93
C GLU A 225 -3.80 -10.09 11.53
N ILE A 226 -4.63 -11.00 11.00
CA ILE A 226 -5.95 -11.29 11.58
C ILE A 226 -5.80 -12.31 12.71
N ILE A 227 -6.35 -11.96 13.88
CA ILE A 227 -6.45 -12.85 15.04
C ILE A 227 -7.86 -13.42 15.07
N ILE A 228 -7.98 -14.74 14.97
CA ILE A 228 -9.26 -15.45 15.12
C ILE A 228 -9.52 -15.60 16.62
N ASP A 229 -10.27 -14.66 17.19
CA ASP A 229 -10.82 -14.68 18.53
C ASP A 229 -12.13 -15.47 18.62
N GLU A 230 -12.92 -15.41 17.54
CA GLU A 230 -14.18 -16.14 17.37
C GLU A 230 -14.22 -16.74 15.95
N GLU A 231 -14.77 -17.95 15.83
CA GLU A 231 -14.93 -18.65 14.54
C GLU A 231 -16.33 -18.45 13.93
N PHE A 232 -17.27 -17.97 14.74
CA PHE A 232 -18.65 -17.71 14.35
C PHE A 232 -19.25 -16.63 15.23
N GLY A 233 -20.08 -15.77 14.64
CA GLY A 233 -20.87 -14.77 15.37
C GLY A 233 -22.04 -14.26 14.55
N GLU A 234 -23.06 -13.78 15.25
CA GLU A 234 -24.29 -13.22 14.68
C GLU A 234 -24.60 -11.89 15.39
N ASP A 235 -25.20 -10.96 14.66
CA ASP A 235 -25.68 -9.68 15.21
C ASP A 235 -26.90 -9.18 14.43
N GLU A 236 -27.61 -8.23 15.02
CA GLU A 236 -28.70 -7.51 14.38
C GLU A 236 -28.26 -6.08 14.05
N VAL A 237 -28.32 -5.72 12.78
CA VAL A 237 -27.95 -4.39 12.31
C VAL A 237 -29.20 -3.59 12.00
N ARG A 238 -29.23 -2.32 12.43
CA ARG A 238 -30.28 -1.38 12.05
C ARG A 238 -29.86 -0.58 10.82
N PRO A 239 -30.61 -0.63 9.71
CA PRO A 239 -30.37 0.24 8.56
C PRO A 239 -30.38 1.72 8.98
N LYS A 240 -29.44 2.51 8.47
CA LYS A 240 -29.40 3.97 8.74
C LYS A 240 -30.41 4.75 7.91
N ALA A 241 -30.87 4.21 6.78
CA ALA A 241 -31.93 4.81 5.99
C ALA A 241 -33.23 4.86 6.81
N GLU A 242 -33.98 5.96 6.67
CA GLU A 242 -35.30 6.11 7.27
C GLU A 242 -36.38 5.78 6.23
N PRO A 243 -37.49 5.13 6.61
CA PRO A 243 -38.59 4.86 5.69
C PRO A 243 -39.13 6.11 5.02
N GLU A 244 -39.36 6.04 3.71
CA GLU A 244 -39.96 7.15 2.97
C GLU A 244 -41.40 7.41 3.44
N ALA A 245 -41.72 8.68 3.68
CA ALA A 245 -43.08 9.10 4.03
C ALA A 245 -44.01 8.87 2.83
N THR A 246 -44.76 7.77 2.85
CA THR A 246 -45.78 7.49 1.85
C THR A 246 -47.07 8.23 2.24
N PHE A 247 -47.28 9.40 1.63
CA PHE A 247 -48.57 10.07 1.68
C PHE A 247 -49.52 9.37 0.71
N SER A 248 -50.52 8.69 1.26
CA SER A 248 -51.67 8.13 0.52
C SER A 248 -52.87 9.08 0.52
#